data_AF-A0A371S1B3-F1
#
_entry.id   AF-A0A371S1B3-F1
#
_cell.length_a   1.000
_cell.length_b   1.000
_cell.length_c   1.000
_cell.angle_alpha   90.00
_cell.angle_beta   90.00
_cell.angle_gamma   90.00
#
_symmetry.space_group_name_H-M   'P 1'
#
loop_
_entity.id
_entity.type
_entity.pdbx_description
1 polymer ?
#
loop_
_entity_poly.entity_id
_entity_poly.type
_entity_poly.pdbx_seq_one_letter_code
_entity_poly.pdbx_strand_id
1 'polypeptide(L)' 'MTQEELREAAKIGRNTASRVCSDPEYTPSASTIKKLMKVVRRVDPNAKVDDFFDM' A
#
# COMPACT_ATOMS: atom_id res chain seq x y z
N MET A 1 -9.67 7.79 -0.59
CA MET A 1 -9.25 6.88 0.50
C MET A 1 -8.22 7.60 1.34
N THR A 2 -8.42 7.66 2.65
CA THR A 2 -7.51 8.22 3.64
C THR A 2 -6.47 7.17 4.08
N GLN A 3 -5.40 7.61 4.75
CA GLN A 3 -4.38 6.70 5.30
C GLN A 3 -4.97 5.71 6.32
N GLU A 4 -5.94 6.14 7.14
CA GLU A 4 -6.57 5.29 8.15
C GLU A 4 -7.43 4.20 7.50
N GLU A 5 -8.23 4.56 6.49
CA GLU A 5 -9.01 3.61 5.71
C GLU A 5 -8.12 2.59 5.01
N LEU A 6 -6.99 3.02 4.42
CA LEU A 6 -6.01 2.11 3.81
C LEU A 6 -5.42 1.16 4.86
N ARG A 7 -5.06 1.66 6.04
CA ARG A 7 -4.49 0.87 7.12
C ARG A 7 -5.43 -0.26 7.54
N GLU A 8 -6.70 0.07 7.76
CA GLU A 8 -7.73 -0.87 8.18
C GLU A 8 -8.06 -1.88 7.09
N ALA A 9 -8.24 -1.42 5.85
CA ALA A 9 -8.54 -2.28 4.72
C ALA A 9 -7.39 -3.25 4.38
N ALA A 10 -6.13 -2.78 4.45
CA ALA A 10 -4.94 -3.57 4.16
C ALA A 10 -4.47 -4.39 5.37
N LYS A 11 -5.01 -4.15 6.57
CA LYS A 11 -4.59 -4.80 7.83
C LYS A 11 -3.08 -4.69 8.05
N ILE A 12 -2.57 -3.46 8.00
CA ILE A 12 -1.16 -3.12 8.22
C ILE A 12 -1.00 -2.27 9.48
N GLY A 13 0.22 -2.22 10.02
CA GLY A 13 0.53 -1.40 11.19
C GLY A 13 0.51 0.10 10.87
N ARG A 14 0.26 0.93 11.89
CA ARG A 14 0.24 2.41 11.77
C ARG A 14 1.55 2.97 11.20
N ASN A 15 2.70 2.47 11.67
CA ASN A 15 4.01 2.92 11.18
C ASN A 15 4.20 2.61 9.70
N THR A 16 3.79 1.42 9.25
CA THR A 16 3.86 1.04 7.83
C THR A 16 2.92 1.90 6.99
N ALA A 17 1.67 2.12 7.43
CA ALA A 17 0.74 2.99 6.73
C ALA A 17 1.26 4.43 6.61
N SER A 18 1.88 4.95 7.68
CA SER A 18 2.52 6.27 7.65
C SER A 18 3.62 6.32 6.59
N ARG A 19 4.57 5.39 6.65
CA ARG A 19 5.71 5.39 5.71
C ARG A 19 5.25 5.23 4.26
N VAL A 20 4.37 4.26 3.96
CA VAL A 20 3.86 4.05 2.59
C VAL A 20 3.17 5.30 2.02
N CYS A 21 2.51 6.10 2.87
CA CYS A 21 1.82 7.30 2.42
C CYS A 21 2.69 8.58 2.44
N SER A 22 3.81 8.59 3.16
CA SER A 22 4.61 9.81 3.37
C SER A 22 6.03 9.74 2.84
N ASP A 23 6.55 8.54 2.58
CA ASP A 23 7.93 8.29 2.18
C ASP A 23 7.94 7.58 0.81
N PRO A 24 8.24 8.30 -0.29
CA PRO A 24 8.23 7.74 -1.63
C PRO A 24 9.36 6.72 -1.88
N GLU A 25 10.42 6.73 -1.06
CA GLU A 25 11.53 5.78 -1.18
C GLU A 25 11.27 4.51 -0.34
N TYR A 26 10.24 4.49 0.49
CA TYR A 26 9.94 3.36 1.35
C TYR A 26 9.30 2.20 0.57
N THR A 27 10.07 1.14 0.38
CA THR A 27 9.56 -0.15 -0.12
C THR A 27 9.29 -1.12 1.05
N PRO A 28 8.02 -1.48 1.32
CA PRO A 28 7.68 -2.44 2.36
C PRO A 28 7.96 -3.89 1.91
N SER A 29 7.83 -4.87 2.82
CA SER A 29 7.98 -6.29 2.47
C SER A 29 6.98 -6.73 1.40
N ALA A 30 7.34 -7.73 0.58
CA ALA A 30 6.45 -8.31 -0.43
C ALA A 30 5.08 -8.74 0.13
N SER A 31 5.04 -9.23 1.38
CA SER A 31 3.79 -9.60 2.06
C SER A 31 2.86 -8.40 2.30
N THR A 32 3.44 -7.25 2.61
CA THR A 32 2.73 -5.98 2.80
C THR A 32 2.29 -5.41 1.46
N ILE A 33 3.17 -5.42 0.44
CA ILE A 33 2.83 -5.00 -0.93
C ILE A 33 1.61 -5.78 -1.43
N LYS A 34 1.59 -7.11 -1.26
CA LYS A 34 0.43 -7.94 -1.65
C LYS A 34 -0.87 -7.51 -0.96
N LYS A 35 -0.83 -7.14 0.33
CA LYS A 35 -2.00 -6.64 1.07
C LYS A 35 -2.46 -5.28 0.54
N LEU A 36 -1.52 -4.36 0.31
CA LEU A 36 -1.78 -3.02 -0.22
C LEU A 36 -2.41 -3.10 -1.63
N MET A 37 -1.79 -3.85 -2.54
CA MET A 37 -2.29 -4.01 -3.91
C MET A 37 -3.67 -4.65 -3.96
N LYS A 38 -4.03 -5.52 -3.01
CA LYS A 38 -5.39 -6.06 -2.91
C LYS A 38 -6.43 -4.97 -2.61
N VAL A 39 -6.05 -3.93 -1.87
CA VAL A 39 -6.93 -2.78 -1.57
C VAL A 39 -6.93 -1.81 -2.74
N VAL A 40 -5.75 -1.46 -3.27
CA VAL A 40 -5.60 -0.55 -4.44
C VAL A 40 -6.42 -1.06 -5.62
N ARG A 41 -6.38 -2.37 -5.91
CA ARG A 41 -7.14 -2.99 -7.00
C ARG A 41 -8.66 -2.99 -6.86
N ARG A 42 -9.18 -2.64 -5.68
CA ARG A 42 -10.63 -2.41 -5.52
C ARG A 42 -11.06 -1.06 -6.09
N VAL A 43 -10.12 -0.12 -6.18
CA VAL A 43 -10.34 1.23 -6.71
C VAL A 43 -9.86 1.28 -8.16
N ASP A 44 -8.68 0.74 -8.44
CA ASP A 44 -8.12 0.62 -9.78
C ASP A 44 -7.72 -0.83 -10.09
N PRO A 45 -8.58 -1.62 -10.76
CA PRO A 45 -8.32 -3.02 -11.08
C PRO A 45 -7.05 -3.26 -11.90
N ASN A 46 -6.57 -2.26 -12.65
CA ASN A 46 -5.41 -2.40 -13.54
C ASN A 46 -4.10 -2.01 -12.86
N ALA A 47 -4.16 -1.49 -11.63
CA ALA A 47 -3.00 -1.08 -10.84
C ALA A 47 -1.98 -2.23 -10.71
N LYS A 48 -0.74 -1.92 -11.11
CA LYS A 48 0.40 -2.82 -11.03
C LYS A 48 1.30 -2.42 -9.87
N VAL A 49 2.26 -3.29 -9.53
CA VAL A 49 3.12 -3.09 -8.36
C VAL A 49 4.17 -2.01 -8.65
N ASP A 50 4.73 -2.06 -9.86
CA ASP A 50 5.68 -1.13 -10.48
C ASP A 50 5.13 0.30 -10.61
N ASP A 51 3.81 0.49 -10.53
CA ASP A 51 3.21 1.83 -10.48
C ASP A 51 3.45 2.54 -9.13
N PHE A 52 3.80 1.79 -8.07
CA PHE A 52 3.91 2.31 -6.69
C PHE A 52 5.19 1.94 -5.96
N PHE A 53 5.84 0.84 -6.34
CA PHE A 53 7.04 0.33 -5.69
C PHE A 53 8.04 -0.07 -6.77
N ASP A 54 9.26 0.46 -6.70
CA ASP A 54 10.34 0.09 -7.61
C ASP A 54 10.72 -1.38 -7.39
N MET A 55 10.29 -2.25 -8.31
CA MET A 55 10.47 -3.70 -8.27
C MET A 55 10.80 -4.30 -9.64
#